data_AF-A0A954MWH8-F1
#
_entry.id   AF-A0A954MWH8-F1
#
_cell.length_a   1.000
_cell.length_b   1.000
_cell.length_c   1.000
_cell.angle_alpha   90.00
_cell.angle_beta   90.00
_cell.angle_gamma   90.00
#
_symmetry.space_group_name_H-M   'P 1'
#
loop_
_entity.id
_entity.type
_entity.pdbx_description
1 polymer ?
#
loop_
_entity_poly.entity_id
_entity_poly.type
_entity_poly.pdbx_seq_one_letter_code
_entity_poly.pdbx_strand_id
1 'polypeptide(L)'
;MSNVWEEGSSALPGISEADCQEFEAKYQIQLPPFLKEMYRLQNGGEIKNADEELVLFPIGTPDAIYGQMRSLQDCASAFAPSSLTSIYLDWIEEEFEDPGRVIVIADYYGHVKYVLDYNASNEGEEPPVVSLDFEGCDNNQVATSFEKWIEELSEGISEQTTDRTESRPSFDWNEIEKYEILYRSSFRDTFKSDGAVEEIENVLCKSRERGLIHYVRRTVNEQVVTLDSCSIMHGVLDSKLKINRCRPAPANTFGLKLESLKPGDISWATNELDSPGRWITNKSNGPPYACTVESQDRESLETLATDLKEKGFAGTPEPEPDDHLDPGMKKLWELFTGTMEVFQEKLFQTLESKLPKSKYDSDPDPDLPDIDTVDPAMRSEDENLQESIRIIRSWA
;
A
#
# COMPACT_ATOMS: atom_id res chain seq x y z
N MET A 1 14.03 18.91 -11.94
CA MET A 1 12.90 18.28 -11.25
C MET A 1 11.74 19.26 -11.22
N SER A 2 10.55 18.81 -11.59
CA SER A 2 9.28 19.47 -11.26
C SER A 2 9.20 19.67 -9.75
N ASN A 3 8.50 20.71 -9.28
CA ASN A 3 8.29 20.91 -7.84
C ASN A 3 7.44 19.75 -7.30
N VAL A 4 8.08 18.81 -6.59
CA VAL A 4 7.45 17.63 -5.95
C VAL A 4 6.66 18.04 -4.72
N TRP A 5 6.87 19.24 -4.18
CA TRP A 5 6.24 19.69 -2.94
C TRP A 5 5.01 20.57 -3.20
N GLU A 6 3.98 20.42 -2.37
CA GLU A 6 2.80 21.28 -2.40
C GLU A 6 3.12 22.67 -1.86
N GLU A 7 2.71 23.71 -2.59
CA GLU A 7 2.98 25.11 -2.22
C GLU A 7 2.16 25.51 -0.99
N GLY A 8 2.81 26.02 0.05
CA GLY A 8 2.14 26.47 1.28
C GLY A 8 1.90 25.36 2.31
N SER A 9 2.46 24.17 2.13
CA SER A 9 2.48 23.12 3.14
C SER A 9 3.20 23.58 4.43
N SER A 10 2.89 22.94 5.56
CA SER A 10 3.50 23.18 6.90
C SER A 10 4.98 22.79 7.01
N ALA A 11 5.67 22.76 5.87
CA ALA A 11 6.97 22.15 5.72
C ALA A 11 8.11 22.95 6.33
N LEU A 12 9.12 22.23 6.79
CA LEU A 12 10.36 22.82 7.27
C LEU A 12 11.27 23.19 6.09
N PRO A 13 12.11 24.23 6.23
CA PRO A 13 13.12 24.57 5.24
C PRO A 13 13.99 23.37 4.88
N GLY A 14 14.44 23.31 3.62
CA GLY A 14 15.38 22.28 3.17
C GLY A 14 16.65 22.23 4.02
N ILE A 15 17.21 21.02 4.14
CA ILE A 15 18.38 20.74 4.99
C ILE A 15 19.68 20.64 4.18
N SER A 16 20.80 20.78 4.87
CA SER A 16 22.12 20.72 4.26
C SER A 16 22.61 19.28 4.09
N GLU A 17 23.62 19.11 3.24
CA GLU A 17 24.31 17.82 3.11
C GLU A 17 24.93 17.35 4.43
N ALA A 18 25.39 18.29 5.28
CA ALA A 18 25.96 17.96 6.57
C ALA A 18 24.91 17.36 7.52
N ASP A 19 23.66 17.84 7.46
CA ASP A 19 22.55 17.30 8.27
C ASP A 19 22.22 15.86 7.83
N CYS A 20 22.18 15.60 6.52
CA CYS A 20 22.02 14.26 5.98
C CYS A 20 23.15 13.32 6.42
N GLN A 21 24.40 13.78 6.33
CA GLN A 21 25.58 12.99 6.72
C GLN A 21 25.61 12.69 8.23
N GLU A 22 25.20 13.65 9.08
CA GLU A 22 25.07 13.43 10.51
C GLU A 22 24.02 12.35 10.81
N PHE A 23 22.88 12.40 10.13
CA PHE A 23 21.83 11.39 10.25
C PHE A 23 22.29 10.01 9.79
N GLU A 24 22.89 9.91 8.60
CA GLU A 24 23.48 8.70 8.03
C GLU A 24 24.51 8.08 8.99
N ALA A 25 25.42 8.89 9.54
CA ALA A 25 26.44 8.43 10.48
C ALA A 25 25.83 7.97 11.82
N LYS A 26 24.81 8.66 12.32
CA LYS A 26 24.14 8.32 13.58
C LYS A 26 23.42 6.98 13.50
N TYR A 27 22.73 6.71 12.40
CA TYR A 27 21.94 5.48 12.21
C TYR A 27 22.68 4.39 11.43
N GLN A 28 23.93 4.63 11.01
CA GLN A 28 24.75 3.69 10.25
C GLN A 28 24.06 3.21 8.95
N ILE A 29 23.41 4.15 8.25
CA ILE A 29 22.72 3.91 6.99
C ILE A 29 23.18 4.90 5.93
N GLN A 30 22.84 4.63 4.67
CA GLN A 30 22.98 5.56 3.57
C GLN A 30 21.60 5.94 3.03
N LEU A 31 21.23 7.20 3.12
CA LEU A 31 19.95 7.68 2.60
C LEU A 31 19.97 7.59 1.06
N PRO A 32 18.84 7.19 0.43
CA PRO A 32 18.68 7.25 -1.01
C PRO A 32 19.10 8.61 -1.58
N PRO A 33 19.88 8.66 -2.68
CA PRO A 33 20.31 9.93 -3.28
C PRO A 33 19.14 10.86 -3.62
N PHE A 34 18.06 10.30 -4.17
CA PHE A 34 16.86 11.05 -4.52
C PHE A 34 16.15 11.61 -3.27
N LEU A 35 16.09 10.86 -2.17
CA LEU A 35 15.56 11.34 -0.89
C LEU A 35 16.36 12.52 -0.34
N LYS A 36 17.71 12.46 -0.42
CA LYS A 36 18.57 13.58 -0.04
C LYS A 36 18.31 14.82 -0.89
N GLU A 37 18.12 14.64 -2.20
CA GLU A 37 17.78 15.75 -3.09
C GLU A 37 16.43 16.39 -2.73
N MET A 38 15.42 15.58 -2.41
CA MET A 38 14.13 16.07 -1.92
C MET A 38 14.28 16.87 -0.62
N TYR A 39 15.03 16.34 0.35
CA TYR A 39 15.23 17.00 1.63
C TYR A 39 16.04 18.30 1.56
N ARG A 40 16.94 18.44 0.57
CA ARG A 40 17.63 19.72 0.29
C ARG A 40 16.68 20.81 -0.17
N LEU A 41 15.58 20.46 -0.82
CA LEU A 41 14.55 21.41 -1.24
C LEU A 41 13.60 21.74 -0.10
N GLN A 42 13.14 20.72 0.62
CA GLN A 42 12.18 20.85 1.70
C GLN A 42 12.28 19.69 2.68
N ASN A 43 12.29 19.96 3.99
CA ASN A 43 12.50 18.94 5.02
C ASN A 43 11.18 18.35 5.51
N GLY A 44 10.56 17.52 4.67
CA GLY A 44 9.24 16.94 4.91
C GLY A 44 8.10 17.85 4.42
N GLY A 45 6.86 17.46 4.74
CA GLY A 45 5.65 18.16 4.26
C GLY A 45 4.87 17.37 3.22
N GLU A 46 3.93 18.04 2.58
CA GLU A 46 2.99 17.43 1.63
C GLU A 46 3.61 17.35 0.24
N ILE A 47 3.51 16.17 -0.39
CA ILE A 47 3.92 15.96 -1.77
C ILE A 47 2.80 16.45 -2.70
N LYS A 48 3.16 17.26 -3.69
CA LYS A 48 2.27 17.78 -4.71
C LYS A 48 1.67 16.65 -5.53
N ASN A 49 0.34 16.65 -5.62
CA ASN A 49 -0.42 15.61 -6.30
C ASN A 49 -0.10 14.19 -5.80
N ALA A 50 0.59 13.97 -4.68
CA ALA A 50 0.53 12.66 -4.02
C ALA A 50 -0.97 12.39 -3.89
N ASP A 51 -1.39 11.32 -4.54
CA ASP A 51 -2.75 11.14 -5.03
C ASP A 51 -3.77 11.49 -3.95
N GLU A 52 -5.01 11.77 -4.35
CA GLU A 52 -6.06 11.50 -3.39
C GLU A 52 -5.95 10.02 -2.97
N GLU A 53 -5.26 9.06 -3.59
CA GLU A 53 -4.89 7.82 -2.86
C GLU A 53 -3.89 7.96 -1.69
N LEU A 54 -3.12 9.03 -1.53
CA LEU A 54 -2.48 9.43 -0.25
C LEU A 54 -3.42 10.33 0.62
N VAL A 55 -4.59 10.73 0.07
CA VAL A 55 -5.62 11.64 0.61
C VAL A 55 -7.11 11.22 0.27
N LEU A 56 -7.45 9.92 0.27
CA LEU A 56 -8.79 9.35 0.01
C LEU A 56 -9.24 8.68 1.29
N PHE A 57 -9.64 9.55 2.22
CA PHE A 57 -10.49 9.42 3.40
C PHE A 57 -10.21 10.63 4.31
N PRO A 58 -10.80 11.81 4.07
CA PRO A 58 -10.67 12.94 4.99
C PRO A 58 -11.26 12.63 6.39
N ILE A 59 -10.42 12.09 7.27
CA ILE A 59 -10.71 11.99 8.69
C ILE A 59 -10.26 13.30 9.33
N GLY A 60 -11.20 14.12 9.77
CA GLY A 60 -10.88 15.39 10.41
C GLY A 60 -10.11 15.19 11.72
N THR A 61 -8.85 15.60 11.73
CA THR A 61 -8.33 16.54 12.71
C THR A 61 -7.56 17.64 11.97
N PRO A 62 -7.68 18.93 12.35
CA PRO A 62 -6.85 20.02 11.80
C PRO A 62 -5.33 19.80 11.95
N ASP A 63 -4.93 18.77 12.71
CA ASP A 63 -3.56 18.44 13.07
C ASP A 63 -3.10 17.05 12.55
N ALA A 64 -3.95 16.28 11.84
CA ALA A 64 -3.53 15.06 11.15
C ALA A 64 -3.27 15.38 9.69
N ILE A 65 -1.98 15.50 9.36
CA ILE A 65 -1.53 15.82 8.02
C ILE A 65 -1.41 14.50 7.26
N TYR A 66 -2.31 14.30 6.29
CA TYR A 66 -2.40 13.08 5.47
C TYR A 66 -1.41 13.18 4.31
N GLY A 67 -0.69 12.09 4.02
CA GLY A 67 0.29 12.04 2.93
C GLY A 67 1.54 12.90 3.19
N GLN A 68 1.99 12.98 4.45
CA GLN A 68 3.14 13.79 4.81
C GLN A 68 4.43 12.97 4.74
N MET A 69 5.40 13.48 3.98
CA MET A 69 6.79 13.09 4.17
C MET A 69 7.27 13.61 5.51
N ARG A 70 7.83 12.73 6.32
CA ARG A 70 8.42 13.11 7.60
C ARG A 70 9.62 14.01 7.40
N SER A 71 9.81 14.95 8.32
CA SER A 71 11.10 15.63 8.40
C SER A 71 12.18 14.62 8.80
N LEU A 72 13.43 14.87 8.44
CA LEU A 72 14.54 14.00 8.82
C LEU A 72 14.63 13.80 10.34
N GLN A 73 14.21 14.80 11.13
CA GLN A 73 14.16 14.71 12.60
C GLN A 73 13.01 13.82 13.10
N ASP A 74 11.89 13.78 12.39
CA ASP A 74 10.75 12.92 12.74
C ASP A 74 11.02 11.47 12.35
N CYS A 75 11.80 11.24 11.28
CA CYS A 75 12.37 9.93 10.96
C CYS A 75 13.23 9.43 12.14
N ALA A 76 14.10 10.29 12.68
CA ALA A 76 14.91 9.99 13.86
C ALA A 76 14.07 9.68 15.11
N SER A 77 12.92 10.33 15.26
CA SER A 77 12.06 10.16 16.43
C SER A 77 11.34 8.80 16.44
N ALA A 78 11.17 8.14 15.30
CA ALA A 78 10.67 6.76 15.23
C ALA A 78 11.55 5.77 16.02
N PHE A 79 12.85 6.06 16.12
CA PHE A 79 13.84 5.26 16.87
C PHE A 79 14.01 5.71 18.32
N ALA A 80 13.40 6.83 18.69
CA ALA A 80 13.44 7.35 20.05
C ALA A 80 12.13 6.97 20.76
N PRO A 81 12.18 6.29 21.91
CA PRO A 81 10.99 5.97 22.71
C PRO A 81 10.40 7.26 23.29
N SER A 82 9.58 7.94 22.50
CA SER A 82 8.70 9.01 22.94
C SER A 82 7.28 8.43 23.10
N SER A 83 6.45 9.07 23.91
CA SER A 83 5.15 8.51 24.30
C SER A 83 4.17 8.27 23.13
N LEU A 84 4.37 8.91 21.99
CA LEU A 84 3.57 8.71 20.77
C LEU A 84 4.16 7.67 19.81
N THR A 85 5.46 7.35 19.92
CA THR A 85 6.13 6.33 19.11
C THR A 85 6.11 4.93 19.72
N SER A 86 5.81 4.82 21.02
CA SER A 86 5.77 3.53 21.72
C SER A 86 4.83 2.49 21.09
N ILE A 87 3.66 2.91 20.58
CA ILE A 87 2.71 1.97 19.95
C ILE A 87 3.20 1.43 18.61
N TYR A 88 4.07 2.15 17.91
CA TYR A 88 4.61 1.74 16.60
C TYR A 88 5.90 0.94 16.75
N LEU A 89 6.66 1.20 17.82
CA LEU A 89 7.86 0.44 18.13
C LEU A 89 7.55 -1.04 18.31
N ASP A 90 6.49 -1.39 19.04
CA ASP A 90 6.08 -2.79 19.22
C ASP A 90 5.85 -3.48 17.86
N TRP A 91 5.27 -2.79 16.87
CA TRP A 91 4.98 -3.35 15.55
C TRP A 91 6.24 -3.46 14.68
N ILE A 92 7.10 -2.44 14.70
CA ILE A 92 8.38 -2.49 13.97
C ILE A 92 9.26 -3.61 14.58
N GLU A 93 9.25 -3.78 15.90
CA GLU A 93 9.94 -4.86 16.61
C GLU A 93 9.38 -6.26 16.29
N GLU A 94 8.07 -6.38 16.05
CA GLU A 94 7.44 -7.65 15.64
C GLU A 94 7.72 -8.02 14.18
N GLU A 95 7.77 -7.03 13.29
CA GLU A 95 7.81 -7.25 11.84
C GLU A 95 9.22 -7.26 11.23
N PHE A 96 10.20 -6.59 11.86
CA PHE A 96 11.56 -6.46 11.31
C PHE A 96 12.63 -7.06 12.21
N GLU A 97 13.65 -7.65 11.58
CA GLU A 97 14.77 -8.28 12.28
C GLU A 97 15.59 -7.26 13.10
N ASP A 98 15.89 -6.10 12.52
CA ASP A 98 16.52 -4.98 13.21
C ASP A 98 15.69 -3.69 13.02
N PRO A 99 14.90 -3.29 14.03
CA PRO A 99 14.15 -2.04 14.05
C PRO A 99 15.01 -0.80 13.84
N GLY A 100 16.30 -0.85 14.22
CA GLY A 100 17.25 0.25 14.02
C GLY A 100 17.59 0.51 12.54
N ARG A 101 17.24 -0.44 11.67
CA ARG A 101 17.47 -0.39 10.22
C ARG A 101 16.20 -0.08 9.42
N VAL A 102 15.13 0.41 10.07
CA VAL A 102 13.84 0.71 9.43
C VAL A 102 13.51 2.19 9.56
N ILE A 103 13.62 2.95 8.46
CA ILE A 103 13.38 4.41 8.49
C ILE A 103 11.95 4.72 8.05
N VAL A 104 11.12 5.25 8.96
CA VAL A 104 9.78 5.74 8.61
C VAL A 104 9.89 7.06 7.85
N ILE A 105 9.55 7.06 6.56
CA ILE A 105 9.72 8.22 5.65
C ILE A 105 8.41 8.97 5.39
N ALA A 106 7.27 8.30 5.45
CA ALA A 106 5.97 8.93 5.24
C ALA A 106 4.86 8.29 6.07
N ASP A 107 3.88 9.11 6.41
CA ASP A 107 2.66 8.69 7.09
C ASP A 107 1.48 8.68 6.11
N TYR A 108 0.69 7.61 6.15
CA TYR A 108 -0.54 7.48 5.39
C TYR A 108 -1.67 6.97 6.29
N TYR A 109 -2.81 7.64 6.29
CA TYR A 109 -3.98 7.33 7.12
C TYR A 109 -3.82 7.07 8.63
N GLY A 110 -2.72 7.52 9.24
CA GLY A 110 -2.47 7.27 10.67
C GLY A 110 -2.10 5.81 10.98
N HIS A 111 -2.68 4.84 10.28
CA HIS A 111 -2.40 3.41 10.42
C HIS A 111 -1.42 2.87 9.38
N VAL A 112 -1.18 3.53 8.25
CA VAL A 112 -0.14 3.12 7.30
C VAL A 112 1.12 3.97 7.47
N LYS A 113 2.28 3.33 7.36
CA LYS A 113 3.59 3.99 7.28
C LYS A 113 4.32 3.47 6.06
N TYR A 114 5.00 4.36 5.36
CA TYR A 114 5.99 3.94 4.38
C TYR A 114 7.36 4.00 5.03
N VAL A 115 8.08 2.89 4.92
CA VAL A 115 9.40 2.74 5.52
C VAL A 115 10.43 2.35 4.48
N LEU A 116 11.67 2.79 4.68
CA LEU A 116 12.83 2.23 4.03
C LEU A 116 13.33 1.07 4.89
N ASP A 117 13.27 -0.15 4.34
CA ASP A 117 13.72 -1.35 5.05
C ASP A 117 15.15 -1.71 4.65
N TYR A 118 16.13 -1.30 5.46
CA TYR A 118 17.52 -1.66 5.25
C TYR A 118 17.84 -3.09 5.71
N ASN A 119 16.90 -3.84 6.30
CA ASN A 119 17.09 -5.27 6.57
C ASN A 119 17.00 -6.08 5.28
N ALA A 120 16.20 -5.61 4.32
CA ALA A 120 15.99 -6.26 3.03
C ALA A 120 17.06 -5.89 1.97
N SER A 121 17.98 -4.96 2.26
CA SER A 121 19.03 -4.55 1.32
C SER A 121 20.41 -5.08 1.69
N ASN A 122 21.21 -5.42 0.67
CA ASN A 122 22.62 -5.68 0.87
C ASN A 122 23.38 -4.37 1.15
N GLU A 123 24.58 -4.50 1.71
CA GLU A 123 25.44 -3.34 1.96
C GLU A 123 25.72 -2.57 0.65
N GLY A 124 25.37 -1.28 0.64
CA GLY A 124 25.53 -0.39 -0.52
C GLY A 124 24.39 -0.42 -1.54
N GLU A 125 23.39 -1.29 -1.37
CA GLU A 125 22.16 -1.25 -2.15
C GLU A 125 21.13 -0.30 -1.53
N GLU A 126 20.31 0.33 -2.39
CA GLU A 126 19.22 1.17 -1.93
C GLU A 126 18.13 0.29 -1.28
N PRO A 127 17.60 0.68 -0.11
CA PRO A 127 16.52 -0.06 0.53
C PRO A 127 15.21 0.03 -0.28
N PRO A 128 14.40 -1.04 -0.31
CA PRO A 128 13.04 -0.97 -0.83
C PRO A 128 12.16 -0.08 0.05
N VAL A 129 11.05 0.39 -0.53
CA VAL A 129 9.97 1.04 0.22
C VAL A 129 8.92 -0.01 0.57
N VAL A 130 8.60 -0.13 1.85
CA VAL A 130 7.60 -1.07 2.39
C VAL A 130 6.46 -0.28 3.02
N SER A 131 5.21 -0.68 2.74
CA SER A 131 4.05 -0.18 3.46
C SER A 131 3.79 -1.06 4.69
N LEU A 132 3.79 -0.44 5.86
CA LEU A 132 3.39 -1.01 7.13
C LEU A 132 1.97 -0.60 7.46
N ASP A 133 1.06 -1.56 7.55
CA ASP A 133 -0.34 -1.30 7.87
C ASP A 133 -0.69 -1.83 9.26
N PHE A 134 -0.90 -0.89 10.18
CA PHE A 134 -1.23 -1.13 11.58
C PHE A 134 -2.68 -1.60 11.83
N GLU A 135 -3.49 -1.80 10.79
CA GLU A 135 -4.81 -2.43 10.89
C GLU A 135 -4.80 -3.91 10.45
N GLY A 136 -3.60 -4.48 10.27
CA GLY A 136 -3.40 -5.90 10.06
C GLY A 136 -3.48 -6.35 8.60
N CYS A 137 -3.05 -5.50 7.67
CA CYS A 137 -2.67 -5.98 6.35
C CYS A 137 -1.24 -6.53 6.36
N ASP A 138 -0.97 -7.47 5.47
CA ASP A 138 0.38 -7.98 5.23
C ASP A 138 1.29 -6.80 4.82
N ASN A 139 2.50 -6.72 5.36
CA ASN A 139 3.50 -5.73 4.94
C ASN A 139 3.88 -6.00 3.49
N ASN A 140 3.78 -4.99 2.64
CA ASN A 140 4.04 -5.13 1.21
C ASN A 140 5.18 -4.22 0.81
N GLN A 141 6.14 -4.79 0.10
CA GLN A 141 7.07 -3.98 -0.68
C GLN A 141 6.28 -3.25 -1.76
N VAL A 142 6.19 -1.92 -1.65
CA VAL A 142 5.46 -1.09 -2.61
C VAL A 142 6.37 -0.60 -3.73
N ALA A 143 7.67 -0.46 -3.48
CA ALA A 143 8.65 -0.12 -4.50
C ALA A 143 10.03 -0.72 -4.22
N THR A 144 10.85 -0.86 -5.26
CA THR A 144 12.24 -1.33 -5.17
C THR A 144 13.24 -0.24 -4.77
N SER A 145 12.85 1.03 -4.90
CA SER A 145 13.66 2.19 -4.55
C SER A 145 12.75 3.35 -4.18
N PHE A 146 13.30 4.36 -3.49
CA PHE A 146 12.54 5.55 -3.11
C PHE A 146 12.15 6.39 -4.34
N GLU A 147 13.05 6.51 -5.32
CA GLU A 147 12.76 7.24 -6.56
C GLU A 147 11.58 6.61 -7.31
N LYS A 148 11.58 5.29 -7.47
CA LYS A 148 10.50 4.56 -8.13
C LYS A 148 9.16 4.72 -7.40
N TRP A 149 9.18 4.73 -6.07
CA TRP A 149 7.97 5.00 -5.28
C TRP A 149 7.39 6.39 -5.60
N ILE A 150 8.23 7.42 -5.68
CA ILE A 150 7.79 8.78 -6.03
C ILE A 150 7.29 8.87 -7.48
N GLU A 151 7.90 8.13 -8.41
CA GLU A 151 7.44 8.02 -9.80
C GLU A 151 6.05 7.38 -9.86
N GLU A 152 5.85 6.24 -9.20
CA GLU A 152 4.56 5.52 -9.15
C GLU A 152 3.47 6.38 -8.50
N LEU A 153 3.79 7.10 -7.42
CA LEU A 153 2.88 8.08 -6.82
C LEU A 153 2.53 9.22 -7.79
N SER A 154 3.44 9.58 -8.70
CA SER A 154 3.23 10.63 -9.70
C SER A 154 2.48 10.13 -10.94
N GLU A 155 2.51 8.84 -11.24
CA GLU A 155 1.86 8.23 -12.41
C GLU A 155 0.42 7.76 -12.14
N GLY A 156 0.13 7.25 -10.93
CA GLY A 156 -1.22 6.82 -10.52
C GLY A 156 -2.31 7.90 -10.65
N ILE A 157 -1.88 9.16 -10.57
CA ILE A 157 -2.70 10.39 -10.68
C ILE A 157 -3.41 10.51 -12.05
N SER A 158 -2.90 9.86 -13.09
CA SER A 158 -3.41 10.03 -14.45
C SER A 158 -4.73 9.29 -14.71
N GLU A 159 -5.09 8.28 -13.91
CA GLU A 159 -6.20 7.36 -14.23
C GLU A 159 -7.41 7.47 -13.28
N GLN A 160 -7.27 8.11 -12.11
CA GLN A 160 -8.40 8.33 -11.20
C GLN A 160 -9.17 9.61 -11.55
N THR A 161 -10.24 9.45 -12.33
CA THR A 161 -11.20 10.52 -12.58
C THR A 161 -12.11 10.70 -11.36
N THR A 162 -11.69 11.53 -10.39
CA THR A 162 -12.56 11.95 -9.30
C THR A 162 -13.64 12.89 -9.84
N ASP A 163 -14.84 12.34 -10.09
CA ASP A 163 -16.04 13.14 -10.39
C ASP A 163 -16.52 13.84 -9.10
N ARG A 164 -15.87 14.96 -8.76
CA ARG A 164 -16.28 15.82 -7.64
C ARG A 164 -17.59 16.51 -7.98
N THR A 165 -18.69 15.97 -7.48
CA THR A 165 -20.02 16.53 -7.67
C THR A 165 -20.51 17.18 -6.37
N GLU A 166 -20.66 18.50 -6.40
CA GLU A 166 -21.33 19.22 -5.31
C GLU A 166 -22.85 19.05 -5.48
N SER A 167 -23.53 18.40 -4.54
CA SER A 167 -24.91 18.77 -4.17
C SER A 167 -25.55 17.87 -3.11
N ARG A 168 -25.20 16.58 -3.01
CA ARG A 168 -25.78 15.60 -2.06
C ARG A 168 -24.83 14.42 -1.86
N PRO A 169 -24.91 13.69 -0.72
CA PRO A 169 -24.21 12.42 -0.62
C PRO A 169 -24.75 11.46 -1.69
N SER A 170 -23.85 10.65 -2.23
CA SER A 170 -24.12 9.65 -3.26
C SER A 170 -25.09 8.54 -2.85
N PHE A 171 -25.37 8.41 -1.55
CA PHE A 171 -26.41 7.54 -1.02
C PHE A 171 -27.10 8.15 0.21
N ASP A 172 -28.33 7.71 0.47
CA ASP A 172 -29.07 8.04 1.69
C ASP A 172 -28.97 6.87 2.67
N TRP A 173 -28.58 7.14 3.91
CA TRP A 173 -28.42 6.12 4.96
C TRP A 173 -29.70 5.29 5.18
N ASN A 174 -30.87 5.89 4.95
CA ASN A 174 -32.15 5.18 5.07
C ASN A 174 -32.35 4.10 3.99
N GLU A 175 -31.56 4.12 2.92
CA GLU A 175 -31.62 3.09 1.88
C GLU A 175 -31.06 1.75 2.34
N ILE A 176 -30.25 1.74 3.41
CA ILE A 176 -29.69 0.53 4.00
C ILE A 176 -30.79 -0.46 4.41
N GLU A 177 -31.92 0.05 4.90
CA GLU A 177 -33.08 -0.74 5.33
C GLU A 177 -33.79 -1.47 4.16
N LYS A 178 -33.44 -1.16 2.90
CA LYS A 178 -33.92 -1.89 1.72
C LYS A 178 -33.15 -3.19 1.47
N TYR A 179 -31.98 -3.34 2.09
CA TYR A 179 -31.09 -4.49 1.91
C TYR A 179 -31.23 -5.48 3.07
N GLU A 180 -30.80 -6.73 2.83
CA GLU A 180 -30.69 -7.72 3.90
C GLU A 180 -29.44 -7.38 4.73
N ILE A 181 -29.65 -6.91 5.96
CA ILE A 181 -28.55 -6.60 6.89
C ILE A 181 -27.96 -7.92 7.39
N LEU A 182 -26.69 -8.15 7.07
CA LEU A 182 -25.91 -9.31 7.55
C LEU A 182 -25.26 -9.01 8.90
N TYR A 183 -24.85 -7.76 9.11
CA TYR A 183 -24.17 -7.34 10.32
C TYR A 183 -24.36 -5.86 10.59
N ARG A 184 -24.45 -5.48 11.87
CA ARG A 184 -24.48 -4.09 12.34
C ARG A 184 -23.73 -3.98 13.65
N SER A 185 -22.85 -2.98 13.76
CA SER A 185 -22.14 -2.65 14.99
C SER A 185 -22.03 -1.14 15.16
N SER A 186 -21.86 -0.69 16.40
CA SER A 186 -21.58 0.72 16.69
C SER A 186 -20.64 0.81 17.88
N PHE A 187 -19.68 1.73 17.82
CA PHE A 187 -18.78 2.02 18.92
C PHE A 187 -18.44 3.50 18.97
N ARG A 188 -17.87 3.93 20.10
CA ARG A 188 -17.41 5.30 20.30
C ARG A 188 -15.90 5.34 20.36
N ASP A 189 -15.33 6.29 19.65
CA ASP A 189 -13.92 6.63 19.69
C ASP A 189 -13.76 8.02 20.30
N THR A 190 -12.79 8.16 21.20
CA THR A 190 -12.48 9.41 21.90
C THR A 190 -11.03 9.83 21.67
N PHE A 191 -10.40 9.34 20.60
CA PHE A 191 -8.98 9.58 20.33
C PHE A 191 -8.65 11.02 19.91
N LYS A 192 -9.64 11.87 19.65
CA LYS A 192 -9.38 13.24 19.19
C LYS A 192 -8.83 14.11 20.34
N SER A 193 -7.75 14.83 20.06
CA SER A 193 -7.03 15.70 20.99
C SER A 193 -7.90 16.83 21.58
N ASP A 194 -8.97 17.17 20.89
CA ASP A 194 -9.98 18.16 21.29
C ASP A 194 -11.06 17.61 22.23
N GLY A 195 -11.01 16.30 22.55
CA GLY A 195 -12.01 15.62 23.37
C GLY A 195 -13.33 15.35 22.65
N ALA A 196 -13.40 15.53 21.33
CA ALA A 196 -14.57 15.19 20.55
C ALA A 196 -14.83 13.68 20.60
N VAL A 197 -16.09 13.32 20.77
CA VAL A 197 -16.53 11.93 20.73
C VAL A 197 -17.04 11.65 19.34
N GLU A 198 -16.44 10.66 18.70
CA GLU A 198 -16.84 10.13 17.42
C GLU A 198 -17.61 8.82 17.64
N GLU A 199 -18.80 8.71 17.05
CA GLU A 199 -19.58 7.47 17.01
C GLU A 199 -19.51 6.90 15.60
N ILE A 200 -19.04 5.66 15.50
CA ILE A 200 -18.85 4.94 14.24
C ILE A 200 -19.86 3.80 14.20
N GLU A 201 -20.72 3.79 13.17
CA GLU A 201 -21.64 2.69 12.88
C GLU A 201 -21.20 1.98 11.60
N ASN A 202 -21.05 0.66 11.70
CA ASN A 202 -20.76 -0.23 10.57
C ASN A 202 -22.00 -1.06 10.24
N VAL A 203 -22.38 -1.12 8.97
CA VAL A 203 -23.46 -2.00 8.49
C VAL A 203 -23.00 -2.77 7.27
N LEU A 204 -22.98 -4.10 7.34
CA LEU A 204 -22.76 -4.95 6.17
C LEU A 204 -24.09 -5.50 5.68
N CYS A 205 -24.36 -5.28 4.40
CA CYS A 205 -25.61 -5.64 3.75
C CYS A 205 -25.36 -6.56 2.56
N LYS A 206 -26.38 -7.34 2.21
CA LYS A 206 -26.48 -8.05 0.94
C LYS A 206 -27.38 -7.29 -0.02
N SER A 207 -26.85 -7.01 -1.20
CA SER A 207 -27.57 -6.50 -2.36
C SER A 207 -27.60 -7.55 -3.47
N ARG A 208 -28.75 -7.70 -4.13
CA ARG A 208 -28.86 -8.56 -5.31
C ARG A 208 -28.07 -8.04 -6.50
N GLU A 209 -27.93 -6.73 -6.61
CA GLU A 209 -27.29 -6.07 -7.75
C GLU A 209 -25.83 -5.74 -7.48
N ARG A 210 -25.45 -5.57 -6.21
CA ARG A 210 -24.11 -5.09 -5.82
C ARG A 210 -23.30 -6.04 -4.95
N GLY A 211 -23.76 -7.28 -4.79
CA GLY A 211 -23.10 -8.26 -3.91
C GLY A 211 -23.15 -7.85 -2.44
N LEU A 212 -22.00 -7.72 -1.79
CA LEU A 212 -21.89 -7.19 -0.44
C LEU A 212 -21.72 -5.68 -0.47
N ILE A 213 -22.40 -4.96 0.43
CA ILE A 213 -22.19 -3.52 0.61
C ILE A 213 -21.90 -3.26 2.08
N HIS A 214 -20.72 -2.71 2.37
CA HIS A 214 -20.34 -2.22 3.68
C HIS A 214 -20.55 -0.72 3.74
N TYR A 215 -21.34 -0.28 4.71
CA TYR A 215 -21.61 1.13 4.99
C TYR A 215 -20.96 1.54 6.31
N VAL A 216 -20.37 2.73 6.33
CA VAL A 216 -19.85 3.36 7.54
C VAL A 216 -20.50 4.73 7.71
N ARG A 217 -21.01 5.00 8.91
CA ARG A 217 -21.48 6.33 9.31
C ARG A 217 -20.67 6.82 10.47
N ARG A 218 -20.14 8.03 10.34
CA ARG A 218 -19.41 8.69 11.41
C ARG A 218 -20.16 9.92 11.88
N THR A 219 -20.37 9.98 13.18
CA THR A 219 -21.06 11.08 13.86
C THR A 219 -20.11 11.71 14.87
N VAL A 220 -19.80 12.99 14.70
CA VAL A 220 -18.98 13.75 15.64
C VAL A 220 -19.87 14.79 16.29
N ASN A 221 -19.94 14.80 17.62
CA ASN A 221 -20.77 15.74 18.39
C ASN A 221 -22.24 15.80 17.89
N GLU A 222 -22.85 14.63 17.66
CA GLU A 222 -24.23 14.46 17.16
C GLU A 222 -24.47 14.86 15.68
N GLN A 223 -23.44 15.31 14.97
CA GLN A 223 -23.51 15.63 13.55
C GLN A 223 -22.88 14.53 12.70
N VAL A 224 -23.62 14.03 11.71
CA VAL A 224 -23.07 13.09 10.72
C VAL A 224 -22.08 13.85 9.85
N VAL A 225 -20.82 13.44 9.87
CA VAL A 225 -19.72 14.08 9.14
C VAL A 225 -19.27 13.25 7.94
N THR A 226 -19.45 11.93 8.00
CA THR A 226 -19.00 11.00 6.95
C THR A 226 -20.03 9.89 6.73
N LEU A 227 -20.24 9.56 5.45
CA LEU A 227 -21.03 8.43 4.97
C LEU A 227 -20.24 7.69 3.89
N ASP A 228 -19.75 6.51 4.22
CA ASP A 228 -18.96 5.69 3.30
C ASP A 228 -19.73 4.46 2.86
N SER A 229 -19.48 4.04 1.62
CA SER A 229 -19.96 2.76 1.10
C SER A 229 -18.88 2.07 0.28
N CYS A 230 -18.67 0.80 0.56
CA CYS A 230 -17.83 -0.11 -0.21
C CYS A 230 -18.70 -1.24 -0.74
N SER A 231 -18.76 -1.45 -2.06
CA SER A 231 -19.46 -2.61 -2.65
C SER A 231 -18.46 -3.62 -3.19
N ILE A 232 -18.69 -4.91 -2.92
CA ILE A 232 -17.90 -6.06 -3.39
C ILE A 232 -18.86 -6.98 -4.16
N MET A 233 -18.75 -6.99 -5.49
CA MET A 233 -19.81 -7.57 -6.33
C MET A 233 -19.83 -9.10 -6.32
N HIS A 234 -18.66 -9.73 -6.37
CA HIS A 234 -18.51 -11.17 -6.60
C HIS A 234 -18.20 -11.96 -5.32
N GLY A 235 -18.13 -11.31 -4.17
CA GLY A 235 -17.82 -11.94 -2.88
C GLY A 235 -16.37 -11.76 -2.45
N VAL A 236 -15.99 -12.46 -1.37
CA VAL A 236 -14.73 -12.23 -0.65
C VAL A 236 -13.84 -13.48 -0.61
N LEU A 237 -12.54 -13.27 -0.46
CA LEU A 237 -11.55 -14.34 -0.33
C LEU A 237 -11.66 -15.01 1.04
N ASP A 238 -12.00 -16.31 1.04
CA ASP A 238 -12.14 -17.11 2.26
C ASP A 238 -10.84 -17.14 3.09
N SER A 239 -9.69 -17.24 2.41
CA SER A 239 -8.36 -17.25 3.03
C SER A 239 -7.99 -15.92 3.72
N LYS A 240 -8.70 -14.84 3.39
CA LYS A 240 -8.44 -13.48 3.89
C LYS A 240 -9.49 -13.00 4.90
N LEU A 241 -10.50 -13.82 5.24
CA LEU A 241 -11.42 -13.56 6.36
C LEU A 241 -10.71 -13.74 7.71
N LYS A 242 -9.80 -12.83 8.01
CA LYS A 242 -9.03 -12.76 9.26
C LYS A 242 -9.53 -11.59 10.10
N ILE A 243 -9.49 -11.79 11.42
CA ILE A 243 -9.86 -10.77 12.38
C ILE A 243 -8.61 -10.32 13.11
N ASN A 244 -8.26 -9.06 12.90
CA ASN A 244 -7.11 -8.42 13.51
C ASN A 244 -7.57 -7.35 14.49
N ARG A 245 -6.66 -6.95 15.38
CA ARG A 245 -6.88 -5.74 16.17
C ARG A 245 -6.83 -4.56 15.22
N CYS A 246 -7.81 -3.67 15.29
CA CYS A 246 -7.92 -2.51 14.40
C CYS A 246 -7.54 -1.23 15.15
N ARG A 247 -8.23 -0.91 16.27
CA ARG A 247 -7.92 0.27 17.07
C ARG A 247 -7.34 -0.08 18.45
N PRO A 248 -6.38 0.70 18.97
CA PRO A 248 -5.94 0.59 20.36
C PRO A 248 -7.00 1.13 21.32
N ALA A 249 -6.72 1.05 22.62
CA ALA A 249 -7.53 1.73 23.63
C ALA A 249 -7.57 3.26 23.36
N PRO A 250 -8.69 3.95 23.66
CA PRO A 250 -9.85 3.45 24.38
C PRO A 250 -10.90 2.73 23.51
N ALA A 251 -10.88 2.90 22.19
CA ALA A 251 -11.86 2.28 21.30
C ALA A 251 -11.74 0.74 21.31
N ASN A 252 -10.52 0.22 21.29
CA ASN A 252 -10.19 -1.20 21.39
C ASN A 252 -11.05 -2.09 20.48
N THR A 253 -11.00 -1.83 19.18
CA THR A 253 -11.80 -2.56 18.17
C THR A 253 -10.97 -3.65 17.49
N PHE A 254 -11.71 -4.57 16.88
CA PHE A 254 -11.24 -5.59 15.96
C PHE A 254 -11.83 -5.31 14.57
N GLY A 255 -11.09 -5.69 13.53
CA GLY A 255 -11.51 -5.53 12.14
C GLY A 255 -11.56 -6.89 11.44
N LEU A 256 -12.68 -7.19 10.77
CA LEU A 256 -12.77 -8.30 9.81
C LEU A 256 -12.49 -7.75 8.41
N LYS A 257 -11.38 -8.17 7.82
CA LYS A 257 -11.00 -7.78 6.45
C LYS A 257 -11.82 -8.56 5.42
N LEU A 258 -12.42 -7.83 4.48
CA LEU A 258 -13.23 -8.33 3.37
C LEU A 258 -12.50 -8.02 2.06
N GLU A 259 -11.59 -8.92 1.66
CA GLU A 259 -10.84 -8.80 0.40
C GLU A 259 -11.63 -9.40 -0.75
N SER A 260 -11.71 -8.72 -1.89
CA SER A 260 -12.48 -9.19 -3.04
C SER A 260 -11.91 -10.47 -3.67
N LEU A 261 -12.80 -11.36 -4.14
CA LEU A 261 -12.43 -12.51 -4.97
C LEU A 261 -11.78 -12.12 -6.31
N LYS A 262 -12.11 -10.94 -6.84
CA LYS A 262 -11.63 -10.45 -8.14
C LYS A 262 -10.97 -9.07 -8.01
N PRO A 263 -9.76 -8.87 -8.55
CA PRO A 263 -9.17 -7.53 -8.64
C PRO A 263 -10.09 -6.54 -9.36
N GLY A 264 -10.19 -5.31 -8.85
CA GLY A 264 -11.02 -4.24 -9.42
C GLY A 264 -12.52 -4.38 -9.19
N ASP A 265 -12.96 -5.36 -8.40
CA ASP A 265 -14.38 -5.62 -8.13
C ASP A 265 -14.95 -4.82 -6.95
N ILE A 266 -14.12 -3.97 -6.37
CA ILE A 266 -14.49 -3.08 -5.29
C ILE A 266 -14.77 -1.70 -5.87
N SER A 267 -15.89 -1.12 -5.42
CA SER A 267 -16.24 0.28 -5.68
C SER A 267 -16.46 0.99 -4.36
N TRP A 268 -15.89 2.19 -4.26
CA TRP A 268 -15.99 3.03 -3.07
C TRP A 268 -16.72 4.33 -3.38
N ALA A 269 -17.46 4.80 -2.38
CA ALA A 269 -17.96 6.15 -2.34
C ALA A 269 -17.81 6.70 -0.92
N THR A 270 -17.10 7.80 -0.80
CA THR A 270 -16.90 8.55 0.44
C THR A 270 -17.68 9.85 0.32
N ASN A 271 -18.56 10.11 1.27
CA ASN A 271 -19.30 11.37 1.33
C ASN A 271 -18.96 12.05 2.63
N GLU A 272 -18.51 13.30 2.53
CA GLU A 272 -18.05 14.05 3.69
C GLU A 272 -18.61 15.44 3.74
N LEU A 273 -18.80 15.93 4.95
CA LEU A 273 -19.33 17.24 5.20
C LEU A 273 -18.19 18.26 5.31
N ASP A 274 -18.14 19.22 4.37
CA ASP A 274 -17.17 20.32 4.39
C ASP A 274 -17.49 21.35 5.48
N SER A 275 -16.56 22.29 5.75
CA SER A 275 -16.76 23.33 6.77
C SER A 275 -18.00 24.21 6.53
N PRO A 276 -18.39 24.53 5.28
CA PRO A 276 -19.70 25.11 4.96
C PRO A 276 -20.94 24.23 5.19
N GLY A 277 -20.80 22.94 5.50
CA GLY A 277 -21.91 22.01 5.68
C GLY A 277 -22.44 21.40 4.38
N ARG A 278 -21.63 21.39 3.31
CA ARG A 278 -21.94 20.77 2.02
C ARG A 278 -21.32 19.39 1.95
N TRP A 279 -22.01 18.48 1.27
CA TRP A 279 -21.49 17.15 1.01
C TRP A 279 -20.55 17.17 -0.20
N ILE A 280 -19.34 16.68 0.01
CA ILE A 280 -18.36 16.35 -1.02
C ILE A 280 -18.41 14.84 -1.21
N THR A 281 -18.60 14.40 -2.45
CA THR A 281 -18.58 12.97 -2.80
C THR A 281 -17.32 12.68 -3.60
N ASN A 282 -16.55 11.70 -3.14
CA ASN A 282 -15.47 11.10 -3.89
C ASN A 282 -15.88 9.66 -4.21
N LYS A 283 -15.65 9.24 -5.46
CA LYS A 283 -15.89 7.85 -5.90
C LYS A 283 -14.63 7.33 -6.55
N SER A 284 -14.27 6.10 -6.22
CA SER A 284 -13.22 5.37 -6.92
C SER A 284 -13.76 4.02 -7.38
N ASN A 285 -13.34 3.63 -8.58
CA ASN A 285 -13.51 2.27 -9.09
C ASN A 285 -12.10 1.76 -9.36
N GLY A 286 -11.65 0.77 -8.60
CA GLY A 286 -10.25 0.38 -8.62
C GLY A 286 -9.80 -0.17 -7.26
N PRO A 287 -8.51 -0.53 -7.11
CA PRO A 287 -7.95 -0.80 -5.78
C PRO A 287 -8.33 0.37 -4.84
N PRO A 288 -8.69 0.11 -3.57
CA PRO A 288 -8.18 -0.96 -2.71
C PRO A 288 -8.89 -2.31 -2.86
N TYR A 289 -8.14 -3.39 -2.62
CA TYR A 289 -8.60 -4.78 -2.76
C TYR A 289 -9.48 -5.27 -1.60
N ALA A 290 -9.69 -4.46 -0.55
CA ALA A 290 -10.46 -4.85 0.62
C ALA A 290 -11.21 -3.69 1.30
N CYS A 291 -12.20 -4.04 2.12
CA CYS A 291 -12.75 -3.17 3.18
C CYS A 291 -12.71 -3.87 4.54
N THR A 292 -12.86 -3.12 5.64
CA THR A 292 -12.78 -3.66 7.00
C THR A 292 -14.06 -3.38 7.77
N VAL A 293 -14.72 -4.44 8.25
CA VAL A 293 -15.88 -4.31 9.16
C VAL A 293 -15.36 -4.29 10.60
N GLU A 294 -15.52 -3.16 11.29
CA GLU A 294 -15.04 -2.99 12.67
C GLU A 294 -16.09 -3.36 13.74
N SER A 295 -15.60 -3.80 14.91
CA SER A 295 -16.42 -4.06 16.11
C SER A 295 -15.59 -4.05 17.39
N GLN A 296 -16.21 -3.72 18.53
CA GLN A 296 -15.61 -4.00 19.85
C GLN A 296 -15.79 -5.47 20.28
N ASP A 297 -16.68 -6.21 19.61
CA ASP A 297 -16.99 -7.60 19.89
C ASP A 297 -16.37 -8.53 18.84
N ARG A 298 -15.24 -9.16 19.19
CA ARG A 298 -14.55 -10.10 18.32
C ARG A 298 -15.40 -11.33 17.96
N GLU A 299 -16.18 -11.85 18.90
CA GLU A 299 -17.00 -13.06 18.70
C GLU A 299 -18.10 -12.79 17.66
N SER A 300 -18.65 -11.57 17.67
CA SER A 300 -19.62 -11.14 16.64
C SER A 300 -19.00 -11.12 15.22
N LEU A 301 -17.73 -10.74 15.09
CA LEU A 301 -17.00 -10.77 13.81
C LEU A 301 -16.66 -12.21 13.40
N GLU A 302 -16.33 -13.10 14.34
CA GLU A 302 -16.10 -14.53 14.08
C GLU A 302 -17.39 -15.21 13.58
N THR A 303 -18.53 -14.85 14.17
CA THR A 303 -19.86 -15.28 13.70
C THR A 303 -20.12 -14.76 12.29
N LEU A 304 -19.86 -13.48 12.02
CA LEU A 304 -20.00 -12.90 10.68
C LEU A 304 -19.12 -13.62 9.65
N ALA A 305 -17.85 -13.88 9.97
CA ALA A 305 -16.92 -14.58 9.08
C ALA A 305 -17.43 -15.99 8.74
N THR A 306 -18.00 -16.71 9.72
CA THR A 306 -18.61 -18.02 9.52
C THR A 306 -19.85 -17.92 8.62
N ASP A 307 -20.74 -16.97 8.91
CA ASP A 307 -21.94 -16.70 8.12
C ASP A 307 -21.64 -16.38 6.65
N LEU A 308 -20.60 -15.59 6.39
CA LEU A 308 -20.17 -15.25 5.03
C LEU A 308 -19.73 -16.51 4.25
N LYS A 309 -19.03 -17.44 4.90
CA LYS A 309 -18.63 -18.73 4.32
C LYS A 309 -19.85 -19.61 4.04
N GLU A 310 -20.70 -19.81 5.04
CA GLU A 310 -21.87 -20.71 4.92
C GLU A 310 -22.90 -20.21 3.90
N LYS A 311 -23.07 -18.89 3.77
CA LYS A 311 -23.99 -18.28 2.80
C LYS A 311 -23.39 -18.15 1.40
N GLY A 312 -22.16 -18.60 1.18
CA GLY A 312 -21.49 -18.61 -0.11
C GLY A 312 -21.03 -17.24 -0.60
N PHE A 313 -20.80 -16.29 0.32
CA PHE A 313 -20.17 -15.02 -0.01
C PHE A 313 -18.65 -15.10 0.03
N ALA A 314 -18.10 -16.08 0.75
CA ALA A 314 -16.67 -16.35 0.76
C ALA A 314 -16.34 -17.51 -0.18
N GLY A 315 -15.30 -17.34 -1.00
CA GLY A 315 -14.84 -18.35 -1.93
C GLY A 315 -13.33 -18.47 -1.96
N THR A 316 -12.84 -19.49 -2.65
CA THR A 316 -11.48 -19.48 -3.21
C THR A 316 -11.53 -18.74 -4.53
N PRO A 317 -10.49 -17.99 -4.93
CA PRO A 317 -10.41 -17.51 -6.30
C PRO A 317 -10.60 -18.74 -7.20
N GLU A 318 -11.49 -18.65 -8.19
CA GLU A 318 -11.45 -19.64 -9.26
C GLU A 318 -10.01 -19.59 -9.79
N PRO A 319 -9.33 -20.74 -9.96
CA PRO A 319 -8.03 -20.73 -10.60
C PRO A 319 -8.21 -19.93 -11.89
N GLU A 320 -7.39 -18.89 -12.08
CA GLU A 320 -7.44 -18.14 -13.33
C GLU A 320 -7.48 -19.17 -14.45
N PRO A 321 -8.40 -19.06 -15.42
CA PRO A 321 -8.62 -20.10 -16.39
C PRO A 321 -7.35 -20.30 -17.22
N ASP A 322 -6.53 -21.23 -16.74
CA ASP A 322 -5.37 -21.83 -17.38
C ASP A 322 -5.75 -22.59 -18.67
N ASP A 323 -7.07 -22.62 -18.95
CA ASP A 323 -7.77 -23.34 -20.00
C ASP A 323 -8.35 -22.43 -21.11
N HIS A 324 -8.07 -21.12 -21.07
CA HIS A 324 -8.42 -20.20 -22.17
C HIS A 324 -7.23 -19.54 -22.86
N LEU A 325 -6.01 -19.77 -22.39
CA LEU A 325 -4.87 -19.61 -23.28
C LEU A 325 -5.05 -20.63 -24.41
N ASP A 326 -5.18 -20.12 -25.64
CA ASP A 326 -5.02 -20.94 -26.84
C ASP A 326 -3.84 -21.90 -26.60
N PRO A 327 -3.93 -23.19 -26.97
CA PRO A 327 -2.85 -24.14 -26.72
C PRO A 327 -1.46 -23.63 -27.14
N GLY A 328 -1.38 -22.74 -28.14
CA GLY A 328 -0.18 -22.02 -28.53
C GLY A 328 0.29 -20.96 -27.52
N MET A 329 -0.61 -20.21 -26.89
CA MET A 329 -0.29 -19.26 -25.83
C MET A 329 0.10 -19.96 -24.52
N LYS A 330 -0.52 -21.09 -24.18
CA LYS A 330 -0.10 -21.92 -23.04
C LYS A 330 1.31 -22.46 -23.25
N LYS A 331 1.57 -22.99 -24.45
CA LYS A 331 2.91 -23.46 -24.84
C LYS A 331 3.95 -22.33 -24.86
N LEU A 332 3.57 -21.11 -25.27
CA LEU A 332 4.46 -19.94 -25.18
C LEU A 332 4.74 -19.52 -23.75
N TRP A 333 3.75 -19.57 -22.87
CA TRP A 333 3.94 -19.28 -21.45
C TRP A 333 4.83 -20.31 -20.77
N GLU A 334 4.61 -21.60 -21.02
CA GLU A 334 5.47 -22.70 -20.56
C GLU A 334 6.90 -22.60 -21.13
N LEU A 335 7.03 -22.26 -22.42
CA LEU A 335 8.34 -21.99 -23.04
C LEU A 335 9.00 -20.76 -22.43
N PHE A 336 8.26 -19.69 -22.18
CA PHE A 336 8.79 -18.44 -21.63
C PHE A 336 9.26 -18.63 -20.19
N THR A 337 8.45 -19.25 -19.35
CA THR A 337 8.80 -19.57 -17.95
C THR A 337 9.97 -20.54 -17.87
N GLY A 338 9.96 -21.63 -18.64
CA GLY A 338 11.09 -22.55 -18.71
C GLY A 338 12.38 -21.91 -19.27
N THR A 339 12.26 -21.00 -20.24
CA THR A 339 13.42 -20.25 -20.78
C THR A 339 13.95 -19.26 -19.75
N MET A 340 13.08 -18.62 -18.96
CA MET A 340 13.47 -17.72 -17.88
C MET A 340 14.20 -18.45 -16.76
N GLU A 341 13.75 -19.64 -16.38
CA GLU A 341 14.44 -20.49 -15.40
C GLU A 341 15.84 -20.91 -15.89
N VAL A 342 15.93 -21.38 -17.14
CA VAL A 342 17.23 -21.76 -17.74
C VAL A 342 18.14 -20.56 -17.93
N PHE A 343 17.58 -19.38 -18.26
CA PHE A 343 18.34 -18.14 -18.37
C PHE A 343 18.86 -17.68 -17.02
N GLN A 344 18.03 -17.71 -15.97
CA GLN A 344 18.45 -17.41 -14.60
C GLN A 344 19.54 -18.38 -14.14
N GLU A 345 19.38 -19.68 -14.36
CA GLU A 345 20.37 -20.68 -13.98
C GLU A 345 21.71 -20.47 -14.71
N LYS A 346 21.68 -20.24 -16.03
CA LYS A 346 22.90 -19.94 -16.82
C LYS A 346 23.52 -18.59 -16.44
N LEU A 347 22.71 -17.60 -16.10
CA LEU A 347 23.17 -16.29 -15.62
C LEU A 347 23.91 -16.48 -14.27
N PHE A 348 23.31 -17.21 -13.32
CA PHE A 348 23.95 -17.53 -12.04
C PHE A 348 25.24 -18.33 -12.23
N GLN A 349 25.26 -19.39 -13.06
CA GLN A 349 26.49 -20.15 -13.36
C GLN A 349 27.56 -19.30 -14.04
N THR A 350 27.16 -18.36 -14.91
CA THR A 350 28.07 -17.43 -15.58
C THR A 350 28.65 -16.42 -14.60
N LEU A 351 27.81 -15.88 -13.70
CA LEU A 351 28.25 -15.00 -12.63
C LEU A 351 29.20 -15.73 -11.67
N GLU A 352 28.88 -16.94 -11.24
CA GLU A 352 29.73 -17.76 -10.38
C GLU A 352 31.08 -18.14 -11.02
N SER A 353 31.11 -18.37 -12.34
CA SER A 353 32.34 -18.76 -13.06
C SER A 353 33.21 -17.57 -13.47
N LYS A 354 32.63 -16.38 -13.63
CA LYS A 354 33.35 -15.15 -13.98
C LYS A 354 33.72 -14.28 -12.79
N LEU A 355 33.07 -14.46 -11.63
CA LEU A 355 33.47 -13.79 -10.40
C LEU A 355 34.62 -14.58 -9.72
N PRO A 356 35.83 -14.00 -9.59
CA PRO A 356 36.92 -14.67 -8.90
C PRO A 356 36.58 -14.83 -7.41
N LYS A 357 36.63 -16.06 -6.88
CA LYS A 357 36.41 -16.38 -5.45
C LYS A 357 37.38 -15.69 -4.46
N SER A 358 38.22 -14.74 -4.90
CA SER A 358 39.37 -14.24 -4.12
C SER A 358 39.58 -12.72 -4.16
N LYS A 359 38.55 -11.90 -4.34
CA LYS A 359 38.68 -10.44 -4.18
C LYS A 359 37.60 -9.90 -3.24
N TYR A 360 37.80 -10.09 -1.95
CA TYR A 360 37.13 -9.34 -0.88
C TYR A 360 38.11 -8.51 -0.04
N ASP A 361 39.34 -8.29 -0.52
CA ASP A 361 40.32 -7.41 0.13
C ASP A 361 41.16 -6.70 -0.95
N SER A 362 40.68 -5.55 -1.44
CA SER A 362 41.45 -4.36 -1.89
C SER A 362 40.71 -3.54 -2.96
N ASP A 363 40.78 -2.20 -2.81
CA ASP A 363 40.18 -1.11 -3.59
C ASP A 363 40.00 -1.30 -5.12
N PRO A 364 39.01 -0.63 -5.73
CA PRO A 364 38.62 -0.82 -7.13
C PRO A 364 39.51 -0.07 -8.11
N ASP A 365 39.85 -0.75 -9.22
CA ASP A 365 40.40 -0.17 -10.45
C ASP A 365 39.23 0.05 -11.43
N PRO A 366 39.07 1.24 -12.06
CA PRO A 366 37.92 1.55 -12.88
C PRO A 366 38.23 1.30 -14.35
N ASP A 367 37.88 0.13 -14.86
CA ASP A 367 37.67 -0.09 -16.30
C ASP A 367 36.78 -1.33 -16.49
N LEU A 368 35.47 -1.10 -16.65
CA LEU A 368 34.52 -2.13 -17.08
C LEU A 368 34.57 -2.27 -18.61
N PRO A 369 34.50 -3.49 -19.17
CA PRO A 369 34.58 -3.70 -20.60
C PRO A 369 33.27 -3.33 -21.32
N ASP A 370 33.47 -2.82 -22.55
CA ASP A 370 32.43 -2.43 -23.51
C ASP A 370 31.56 -3.62 -23.93
N ILE A 371 30.23 -3.42 -23.90
CA ILE A 371 29.20 -4.45 -24.12
C ILE A 371 29.24 -5.03 -25.55
N ASP A 372 29.89 -4.33 -26.48
CA ASP A 372 30.07 -4.75 -27.87
C ASP A 372 31.14 -5.85 -28.07
N THR A 373 31.77 -6.32 -26.98
CA THR A 373 32.75 -7.43 -27.03
C THR A 373 32.18 -8.80 -26.69
N VAL A 374 30.85 -8.93 -26.51
CA VAL A 374 30.20 -10.22 -26.29
C VAL A 374 30.23 -11.05 -27.58
N ASP A 375 30.84 -12.23 -27.48
CA ASP A 375 31.08 -13.19 -28.57
C ASP A 375 29.79 -13.52 -29.36
N PRO A 376 29.79 -13.38 -30.71
CA PRO A 376 28.70 -13.83 -31.57
C PRO A 376 28.32 -15.31 -31.41
N ALA A 377 29.20 -16.14 -30.83
CA ALA A 377 28.91 -17.52 -30.45
C ALA A 377 27.89 -17.67 -29.30
N MET A 378 27.52 -16.58 -28.60
CA MET A 378 26.42 -16.58 -27.63
C MET A 378 25.02 -16.49 -28.26
N ARG A 379 24.89 -16.58 -29.58
CA ARG A 379 23.60 -16.93 -30.23
C ARG A 379 23.27 -18.37 -29.89
N SER A 380 22.50 -18.54 -28.81
CA SER A 380 22.23 -19.79 -28.10
C SER A 380 21.98 -21.02 -28.98
N GLU A 381 22.65 -22.13 -28.65
CA GLU A 381 22.26 -23.52 -29.01
C GLU A 381 20.96 -23.99 -28.29
N ASP A 382 20.24 -23.06 -27.66
CA ASP A 382 19.04 -23.38 -26.89
C ASP A 382 17.85 -23.61 -27.83
N GLU A 383 17.55 -24.89 -28.08
CA GLU A 383 16.46 -25.31 -28.97
C GLU A 383 15.10 -24.73 -28.54
N ASN A 384 14.88 -24.47 -27.23
CA ASN A 384 13.65 -23.89 -26.73
C ASN A 384 13.52 -22.41 -27.09
N LEU A 385 14.62 -21.65 -27.03
CA LEU A 385 14.63 -20.24 -27.47
C LEU A 385 14.46 -20.14 -28.99
N GLN A 386 15.11 -21.03 -29.75
CA GLN A 386 14.96 -21.09 -31.20
C GLN A 386 13.54 -21.47 -31.63
N GLU A 387 12.90 -22.41 -30.92
CA GLU A 387 11.51 -22.80 -31.17
C GLU A 387 10.54 -21.69 -30.78
N SER A 388 10.79 -20.96 -29.70
CA SER A 388 10.00 -19.78 -29.30
C SER A 388 10.06 -18.68 -30.37
N ILE A 389 11.26 -18.37 -30.87
CA ILE A 389 11.46 -17.40 -31.97
C ILE A 389 10.77 -17.87 -33.25
N ARG A 390 10.80 -19.18 -33.55
CA ARG A 390 10.16 -19.77 -34.72
C ARG A 390 8.64 -19.67 -34.66
N ILE A 391 8.04 -19.93 -33.50
CA ILE A 391 6.58 -19.80 -33.27
C ILE A 391 6.15 -18.35 -33.46
N ILE A 392 6.84 -17.39 -32.85
CA ILE A 392 6.55 -15.95 -32.98
C ILE A 392 6.61 -15.50 -34.45
N ARG A 393 7.63 -15.96 -35.20
CA ARG A 393 7.77 -15.64 -36.63
C ARG A 393 6.71 -16.28 -37.53
N SER A 394 6.05 -17.35 -37.09
CA SER A 394 4.99 -18.01 -37.87
C SER A 394 3.65 -17.27 -37.83
N TRP A 395 3.53 -16.27 -36.95
CA TRP A 395 2.33 -15.45 -36.76
C TRP A 395 2.41 -14.08 -37.45
N ALA A 396 3.59 -13.71 -37.99
CA ALA A 396 3.83 -12.55 -38.82
C ALA A 396 3.84 -12.94 -40.31
#